data_AF-A0ABD7D5P3-F1
#
_entry.id   AF-A0ABD7D5P3-F1
#
_cell.length_a   1.000
_cell.length_b   1.000
_cell.length_c   1.000
_cell.angle_alpha   90.00
_cell.angle_beta   90.00
_cell.angle_gamma   90.00
#
_symmetry.space_group_name_H-M   'P 1'
#
loop_
_entity.id
_entity.type
_entity.pdbx_description
1 polymer ?
#
loop_
_entity_poly.entity_id
_entity_poly.type
_entity_poly.pdbx_seq_one_letter_code
_entity_poly.pdbx_strand_id
1 'polypeptide(L)'
;MSFILPLNHAVPIPVGHTVEVTEYADTRPEKKRKGWDLSEAFRHPVVLDLDTGIRYMNHVHASRAGNGGNSFAANPYPLTPRADLVVSRVYRARVTACTIVAVEGLDTQHTALALERLD
;
A
#
# COMPACT_ATOMS: atom_id res chain seq x y z
N MET A 1 -17.99 11.28 3.63
CA MET A 1 -18.37 9.87 3.30
C MET A 1 -17.39 8.93 3.99
N SER A 2 -17.88 7.87 4.64
CA SER A 2 -17.03 6.86 5.31
C SER A 2 -16.86 5.60 4.45
N PHE A 3 -15.70 4.95 4.56
CA PHE A 3 -15.40 3.70 3.84
C PHE A 3 -14.25 2.93 4.50
N ILE A 4 -14.04 1.67 4.09
CA ILE A 4 -12.96 0.80 4.57
C ILE A 4 -11.87 0.69 3.49
N LEU A 5 -10.62 0.92 3.87
CA LEU A 5 -9.44 0.78 3.00
C LEU A 5 -8.57 -0.41 3.45
N PRO A 6 -8.42 -1.46 2.62
CA PRO A 6 -7.49 -2.55 2.89
C PRO A 6 -6.06 -2.21 2.43
N LEU A 7 -5.08 -2.46 3.31
CA LEU A 7 -3.65 -2.27 3.12
C LEU A 7 -2.92 -3.61 3.24
N ASN A 8 -1.76 -3.74 2.59
CA ASN A 8 -0.93 -4.95 2.62
C ASN A 8 0.25 -4.84 3.60
N HIS A 9 0.05 -4.13 4.71
CA HIS A 9 1.06 -3.85 5.73
C HIS A 9 0.48 -4.09 7.11
N ALA A 10 1.28 -4.58 8.03
CA ALA A 10 0.85 -4.97 9.37
C ALA A 10 0.81 -3.84 10.41
N VAL A 11 1.16 -2.62 10.04
CA VAL A 11 1.42 -1.56 11.02
C VAL A 11 0.17 -0.71 11.21
N PRO A 12 -0.31 -0.54 12.46
CA PRO A 12 -1.48 0.27 12.74
C PRO A 12 -1.19 1.75 12.50
N ILE A 13 -2.17 2.48 11.96
CA ILE A 13 -2.17 3.95 11.90
C ILE A 13 -3.11 4.45 13.01
N PRO A 14 -2.68 5.36 13.90
CA PRO A 14 -3.51 5.79 15.02
C PRO A 14 -4.82 6.46 14.58
N VAL A 15 -5.88 6.24 15.36
CA VAL A 15 -7.17 6.90 15.17
C VAL A 15 -7.02 8.41 15.37
N GLY A 16 -7.72 9.19 14.54
CA GLY A 16 -7.67 10.64 14.53
C GLY A 16 -6.62 11.21 13.59
N HIS A 17 -5.65 10.40 13.13
CA HIS A 17 -4.62 10.87 12.22
C HIS A 17 -5.20 11.26 10.85
N THR A 18 -4.58 12.26 10.23
CA THR A 18 -4.86 12.68 8.86
C THR A 18 -3.95 11.95 7.89
N VAL A 19 -4.52 11.37 6.84
CA VAL A 19 -3.77 10.64 5.82
C VAL A 19 -4.01 11.21 4.42
N GLU A 20 -3.00 11.10 3.56
CA GLU A 20 -3.15 11.21 2.11
C GLU A 20 -3.06 9.81 1.49
N VAL A 21 -4.09 9.44 0.73
CA VAL A 21 -4.18 8.14 0.06
C VAL A 21 -3.98 8.35 -1.43
N THR A 22 -3.02 7.64 -2.01
CA THR A 22 -2.80 7.55 -3.45
C THR A 22 -3.21 6.17 -3.93
N GLU A 23 -4.22 6.10 -4.79
CA GLU A 23 -4.66 4.88 -5.47
C GLU A 23 -4.04 4.84 -6.88
N TYR A 24 -3.66 3.63 -7.32
CA TYR A 24 -3.05 3.40 -8.63
C TYR A 24 -3.94 2.55 -9.52
N ALA A 25 -3.86 2.80 -10.83
CA ALA A 25 -4.52 1.99 -11.84
C ALA A 25 -3.87 0.60 -11.93
N ASP A 26 -4.67 -0.43 -12.22
CA ASP A 26 -4.12 -1.74 -12.61
C ASP A 26 -3.63 -1.63 -14.05
N THR A 27 -2.32 -1.59 -14.24
CA THR A 27 -1.70 -1.49 -15.57
C THR A 27 -1.26 -2.83 -16.12
N ARG A 28 -1.57 -3.94 -15.42
CA ARG A 28 -1.14 -5.27 -15.84
C ARG A 28 -1.85 -5.68 -17.13
N PRO A 29 -1.13 -6.14 -18.17
CA PRO A 29 -1.78 -6.62 -19.37
C PRO A 29 -2.60 -7.86 -19.03
N GLU A 30 -3.86 -7.90 -19.48
CA GLU A 30 -4.91 -8.87 -19.10
C GLU A 30 -4.59 -10.37 -19.33
N LYS A 31 -3.36 -10.74 -19.75
CA LYS A 31 -2.97 -12.09 -20.15
C LYS A 31 -1.82 -12.74 -19.38
N LYS A 32 -1.26 -12.14 -18.32
CA LYS A 32 -0.17 -12.78 -17.53
C LYS A 32 -0.52 -13.05 -16.08
N ARG A 33 -1.32 -14.09 -15.86
CA ARG A 33 -1.25 -14.92 -14.62
C ARG A 33 -0.26 -16.08 -14.80
N LYS A 34 0.85 -15.87 -15.52
CA LYS A 34 1.87 -16.91 -15.73
C LYS A 34 3.26 -16.30 -15.57
N GLY A 35 3.88 -16.57 -14.43
CA GLY A 35 5.29 -16.26 -14.15
C GLY A 35 5.52 -15.58 -12.80
N TRP A 36 6.79 -15.56 -12.40
CA TRP A 36 7.33 -14.89 -11.21
C TRP A 36 7.34 -13.35 -11.32
N ASP A 37 6.70 -12.80 -12.35
CA ASP A 37 6.73 -11.37 -12.65
C ASP A 37 5.70 -10.62 -11.80
N LEU A 38 6.00 -10.53 -10.50
CA LEU A 38 5.27 -9.73 -9.51
C LEU A 38 5.67 -8.24 -9.55
N SER A 39 6.43 -7.82 -10.57
CA SER A 39 7.05 -6.48 -10.63
C SER A 39 6.10 -5.36 -11.08
N GLU A 40 4.99 -5.72 -11.74
CA GLU A 40 4.02 -4.77 -12.26
C GLU A 40 3.06 -4.27 -11.19
N ALA A 41 2.67 -3.00 -11.31
CA ALA A 41 1.83 -2.33 -10.32
C ALA A 41 0.44 -2.97 -10.25
N PHE A 42 -0.01 -3.26 -9.03
CA PHE A 42 -1.38 -3.66 -8.73
C PHE A 42 -2.12 -2.52 -8.02
N ARG A 43 -3.45 -2.61 -7.87
CA ARG A 43 -4.30 -1.57 -7.25
C ARG A 43 -4.10 -1.39 -5.74
N HIS A 44 -2.91 -1.66 -5.22
CA HIS A 44 -2.60 -1.38 -3.82
C HIS A 44 -2.47 0.15 -3.65
N PRO A 45 -3.07 0.74 -2.62
CA PRO A 45 -2.86 2.16 -2.33
C PRO A 45 -1.49 2.39 -1.68
N VAL A 46 -1.03 3.64 -1.74
CA VAL A 46 0.01 4.19 -0.87
C VAL A 46 -0.65 5.16 0.09
N VAL A 47 -0.30 5.07 1.37
CA VAL A 47 -0.83 5.94 2.42
C VAL A 47 0.33 6.73 3.03
N LEU A 48 0.21 8.05 3.08
CA LEU A 48 1.07 8.94 3.86
C LEU A 48 0.30 9.38 5.10
N ASP A 49 0.78 9.01 6.28
CA ASP A 49 0.34 9.62 7.53
C ASP A 49 0.93 11.03 7.62
N LEU A 50 0.07 12.04 7.55
CA LEU A 50 0.48 13.44 7.53
C LEU A 50 0.93 13.95 8.91
N ASP A 51 0.55 13.25 9.98
CA ASP A 51 0.91 13.64 11.35
C ASP A 51 2.30 13.12 11.73
N THR A 52 2.70 11.95 11.22
CA THR A 52 4.03 11.34 11.51
C THR A 52 5.01 11.43 10.35
N GLY A 53 4.53 11.68 9.13
CA GLY A 53 5.32 11.61 7.90
C GLY A 53 5.62 10.19 7.42
N ILE A 54 5.11 9.16 8.10
CA ILE A 54 5.34 7.75 7.73
C ILE A 54 4.55 7.40 6.48
N ARG A 55 5.22 6.75 5.52
CA ARG A 55 4.62 6.28 4.27
C ARG A 55 4.51 4.76 4.24
N TYR A 56 3.31 4.27 4.00
CA TYR A 56 2.96 2.87 3.90
C TYR A 56 2.74 2.52 2.43
N MET A 57 3.59 1.65 1.87
CA MET A 57 3.53 1.27 0.45
C MET A 57 4.03 -0.15 0.22
N ASN A 58 3.39 -0.87 -0.71
CA ASN A 58 3.83 -2.22 -1.07
C ASN A 58 5.25 -2.17 -1.66
N HIS A 59 6.06 -3.21 -1.42
CA HIS A 59 7.42 -3.31 -1.97
C HIS A 59 7.45 -3.16 -3.50
N VAL A 60 6.41 -3.60 -4.22
CA VAL A 60 6.31 -3.42 -5.69
C VAL A 60 6.19 -1.95 -6.10
N HIS A 61 5.75 -1.06 -5.21
CA HIS A 61 5.75 0.38 -5.44
C HIS A 61 7.08 1.03 -5.08
N ALA A 62 7.94 0.34 -4.33
CA ALA A 62 9.26 0.82 -3.96
C ALA A 62 10.33 0.37 -4.97
N SER A 63 10.17 -0.81 -5.58
CA SER A 63 11.16 -1.39 -6.50
C SER A 63 10.50 -2.10 -7.69
N ARG A 64 11.19 -2.14 -8.84
CA ARG A 64 10.85 -3.02 -9.97
C ARG A 64 11.40 -4.43 -9.80
N ALA A 65 12.45 -4.61 -9.00
CA ALA A 65 12.95 -5.93 -8.67
C ALA A 65 12.05 -6.56 -7.60
N GLY A 66 11.52 -7.76 -7.87
CA GLY A 66 10.74 -8.51 -6.89
C GLY A 66 11.59 -8.89 -5.68
N ASN A 67 10.96 -9.13 -4.53
CA ASN A 67 11.64 -9.55 -3.30
C ASN A 67 11.88 -11.07 -3.28
N GLY A 68 12.42 -11.60 -4.38
CA GLY A 68 12.52 -13.04 -4.65
C GLY A 68 13.53 -13.74 -3.75
N GLY A 69 13.12 -14.09 -2.52
CA GLY A 69 13.62 -15.24 -1.76
C GLY A 69 15.11 -15.28 -1.37
N ASN A 70 15.90 -14.24 -1.62
CA ASN A 70 17.30 -14.24 -1.20
C ASN A 70 17.43 -13.83 0.27
N SER A 71 18.45 -14.40 0.92
CA SER A 71 18.90 -14.12 2.29
C SER A 71 18.73 -12.64 2.61
N PHE A 72 18.02 -12.32 3.71
CA PHE A 72 17.67 -10.95 4.10
C PHE A 72 18.81 -9.96 3.80
N ALA A 73 18.69 -9.26 2.67
CA ALA A 73 19.46 -8.08 2.35
C ALA A 73 18.52 -6.92 2.65
N ALA A 74 18.99 -5.95 3.43
CA ALA A 74 18.25 -4.71 3.61
C ALA A 74 18.16 -4.02 2.25
N ASN A 75 17.06 -4.26 1.52
CA ASN A 75 16.85 -3.65 0.23
C ASN A 75 16.83 -2.13 0.40
N PRO A 76 17.57 -1.37 -0.42
CA PRO A 76 17.51 0.08 -0.42
C PRO A 76 16.18 0.51 -1.05
N TYR A 77 15.13 0.61 -0.24
CA TYR A 77 13.84 1.11 -0.70
C TYR A 77 13.82 2.64 -0.67
N PRO A 78 13.35 3.30 -1.74
CA PRO A 78 13.17 4.75 -1.73
C PRO A 78 12.08 5.17 -0.74
N LEU A 79 12.12 6.42 -0.30
CA LEU A 79 11.06 7.01 0.55
C LEU A 79 9.80 7.39 -0.25
N THR A 80 9.87 7.35 -1.57
CA THR A 80 8.77 7.70 -2.49
C THR A 80 8.44 6.54 -3.41
N PRO A 81 7.17 6.36 -3.81
CA PRO A 81 6.80 5.38 -4.83
C PRO A 81 7.55 5.60 -6.14
N ARG A 82 7.68 4.55 -6.96
CA ARG A 82 8.23 4.67 -8.33
C ARG A 82 7.46 5.74 -9.11
N ALA A 83 8.19 6.57 -9.86
CA ALA A 83 7.63 7.72 -10.56
C ALA A 83 6.78 7.35 -11.80
N ASP A 84 6.91 6.13 -12.32
CA ASP A 84 6.23 5.63 -13.51
C ASP A 84 4.86 4.98 -13.23
N LEU A 85 4.39 5.01 -11.98
CA LEU A 85 3.09 4.45 -11.60
C LEU A 85 1.94 5.34 -12.08
N VAL A 86 0.93 4.72 -12.69
CA VAL A 86 -0.27 5.43 -13.15
C VAL A 86 -1.22 5.65 -11.97
N VAL A 87 -1.35 6.90 -11.53
CA VAL A 87 -2.26 7.29 -10.44
C VAL A 87 -3.69 7.31 -10.94
N SER A 88 -4.60 6.63 -10.22
CA SER A 88 -6.04 6.71 -10.47
C SER A 88 -6.70 7.82 -9.67
N ARG A 89 -6.27 8.02 -8.42
CA ARG A 89 -6.84 9.02 -7.51
C ARG A 89 -5.88 9.38 -6.38
N VAL A 90 -5.94 10.63 -5.93
CA VAL A 90 -5.31 11.09 -4.67
C VAL A 90 -6.37 11.80 -3.84
N TYR A 91 -6.37 11.59 -2.53
CA TYR A 91 -7.29 12.27 -1.62
C TYR A 91 -6.85 12.24 -0.17
N ARG A 92 -7.48 13.10 0.66
CA ARG A 92 -7.24 13.17 2.10
C ARG A 92 -8.39 12.56 2.90
N ALA A 93 -8.04 11.91 4.00
CA ALA A 93 -9.00 11.32 4.91
C ALA A 93 -8.51 11.36 6.35
N ARG A 94 -9.41 11.15 7.31
CA ARG A 94 -9.13 10.96 8.72
C ARG A 94 -9.38 9.51 9.12
N VAL A 95 -8.47 8.93 9.91
CA VAL A 95 -8.64 7.57 10.44
C VAL A 95 -9.68 7.58 11.55
N THR A 96 -10.76 6.81 11.40
CA THR A 96 -11.82 6.64 12.41
C THR A 96 -11.71 5.30 13.15
N ALA A 97 -11.12 4.29 12.51
CA ALA A 97 -10.73 3.03 13.15
C ALA A 97 -9.58 2.36 12.36
N CYS A 98 -8.77 1.55 13.02
CA CYS A 98 -7.70 0.78 12.40
C CYS A 98 -7.63 -0.63 13.00
N THR A 99 -7.65 -1.66 12.14
CA THR A 99 -7.57 -3.06 12.55
C THR A 99 -6.44 -3.75 11.81
N ILE A 100 -5.54 -4.42 12.56
CA ILE A 100 -4.53 -5.30 11.98
C ILE A 100 -5.18 -6.67 11.76
N VAL A 101 -5.14 -7.16 10.53
CA VAL A 101 -5.70 -8.45 10.11
C VAL A 101 -4.55 -9.37 9.73
N ALA A 102 -4.26 -10.35 10.58
CA ALA A 102 -3.37 -11.45 10.22
C ALA A 102 -4.18 -12.52 9.49
N VAL A 103 -3.77 -12.90 8.28
CA VAL A 103 -4.37 -14.03 7.55
C VAL A 103 -3.43 -15.23 7.71
N GLU A 104 -3.85 -16.23 8.50
CA GLU A 104 -3.13 -17.50 8.61
C GLU A 104 -3.10 -18.22 7.24
N GLY A 105 -1.92 -18.75 6.87
CA GLY A 105 -1.74 -19.59 5.68
C GLY A 105 -1.08 -18.92 4.46
N LEU A 106 -0.87 -17.60 4.47
CA LEU A 106 -0.22 -16.86 3.36
C LEU A 106 0.86 -15.84 3.79
N ASP A 107 1.25 -15.83 5.07
CA ASP A 107 2.24 -14.89 5.67
C ASP A 107 2.04 -13.41 5.31
N THR A 108 0.82 -13.03 4.92
CA THR A 108 0.48 -11.67 4.49
C THR A 108 -0.42 -11.04 5.54
N GLN A 109 0.18 -10.15 6.32
CA GLN A 109 -0.52 -9.34 7.31
C GLN A 109 -1.06 -8.09 6.62
N HIS A 110 -2.35 -7.86 6.77
CA HIS A 110 -3.08 -6.73 6.21
C HIS A 110 -3.47 -5.75 7.31
N THR A 111 -3.71 -4.50 6.95
CA THR A 111 -4.34 -3.51 7.83
C THR A 111 -5.61 -2.99 7.17
N ALA A 112 -6.70 -2.92 7.90
CA ALA A 112 -7.94 -2.30 7.45
C ALA A 112 -8.14 -0.98 8.18
N LEU A 113 -8.35 0.10 7.42
CA LEU A 113 -8.63 1.43 7.96
C LEU A 113 -10.08 1.81 7.69
N ALA A 114 -10.83 2.19 8.72
CA ALA A 114 -12.04 2.97 8.55
C ALA A 114 -11.65 4.45 8.43
N LEU A 115 -12.15 5.10 7.39
CA LEU A 115 -11.73 6.44 7.01
C LEU A 115 -12.94 7.36 6.82
N GLU A 116 -12.78 8.63 7.18
CA GLU A 116 -13.69 9.74 6.84
C GLU A 116 -13.00 10.67 5.83
N ARG A 117 -13.62 10.88 4.66
CA ARG A 117 -13.16 11.83 3.63
C ARG A 117 -13.10 13.27 4.16
N LEU A 118 -12.00 13.98 3.86
CA LEU A 118 -11.80 15.38 4.25
C LEU A 118 -11.90 16.39 3.08
N ASP A 119 -11.99 15.88 1.86
CA ASP A 119 -12.14 16.64 0.61
C ASP A 119 -13.59 16.65 0.09
#